data_AF-A0A432TAN2-F1
#
_entry.id   AF-A0A432TAN2-F1
#
_cell.length_a   1.000
_cell.length_b   1.000
_cell.length_c   1.000
_cell.angle_alpha   90.00
_cell.angle_beta   90.00
_cell.angle_gamma   90.00
#
_symmetry.space_group_name_H-M   'P 1'
#
loop_
_entity.id
_entity.type
_entity.pdbx_description
1 polymer ?
#
loop_
_entity_poly.entity_id
_entity_poly.type
_entity_poly.pdbx_seq_one_letter_code
_entity_poly.pdbx_strand_id
1 'polypeptide(L)'
;MKNLTKIALLSSLIIGVAYASDVYMTHNTKLPKLTMPDNNLTFQMIEGYQDYKIVATHFRTDKNELRYILANPIGYNALKEKLKVMPEGSKIVKIGWS
;
A
#
# COMPACT_ATOMS: atom_id res chain seq x y z
N MET A 1 36.53 27.88 3.47
CA MET A 1 35.17 27.94 2.85
C MET A 1 34.66 26.60 2.35
N LYS A 2 35.44 25.81 1.56
CA LYS A 2 34.98 24.52 0.98
C LYS A 2 34.46 23.47 1.99
N ASN A 3 34.96 23.49 3.23
CA ASN A 3 34.57 22.52 4.25
C ASN A 3 33.23 22.87 4.93
N LEU A 4 32.92 24.16 5.10
CA LEU A 4 31.61 24.60 5.62
C LEU A 4 30.47 24.29 4.65
N THR A 5 30.71 24.45 3.35
CA THR A 5 29.70 24.14 2.31
C THR A 5 29.39 22.65 2.26
N LYS A 6 30.39 21.77 2.44
CA LYS A 6 30.18 20.32 2.53
C LYS A 6 29.38 19.93 3.77
N ILE A 7 29.69 20.53 4.92
CA ILE A 7 28.98 20.25 6.18
C ILE A 7 27.51 20.68 6.07
N ALA A 8 27.24 21.87 5.51
CA ALA A 8 25.88 22.36 5.30
C ALA A 8 25.07 21.51 4.31
N LEU A 9 25.71 20.94 3.29
CA LEU A 9 25.06 20.04 2.33
C LEU A 9 24.72 18.68 2.96
N LEU A 10 25.60 18.16 3.81
CA LEU A 10 25.37 16.89 4.52
C LEU A 10 24.25 17.03 5.55
N SER A 11 24.19 18.13 6.28
CA SER A 11 23.12 18.36 7.25
C SER A 11 21.77 18.58 6.57
N SER A 12 21.69 19.27 5.43
CA SER A 12 20.43 19.39 4.68
C SER A 12 19.95 18.06 4.09
N LEU A 13 20.87 17.18 3.69
CA LEU A 13 20.54 15.85 3.19
C LEU A 13 19.94 14.95 4.29
N ILE A 14 20.52 14.96 5.49
CA ILE A 14 20.05 14.16 6.63
C ILE A 14 18.66 14.61 7.09
N ILE A 15 18.42 15.92 7.12
CA ILE A 15 17.13 16.52 7.45
C ILE A 15 16.08 16.11 6.40
N GLY A 16 16.41 16.18 5.10
CA GLY A 16 15.51 15.74 4.04
C GLY A 16 15.09 14.27 4.12
N VAL A 17 15.98 13.37 4.54
CA VAL A 17 15.66 11.93 4.70
C VAL A 17 14.73 11.70 5.90
N ALA A 18 14.89 12.46 6.98
CA ALA A 18 14.07 12.34 8.19
C ALA A 18 12.64 12.88 8.02
N TYR A 19 12.42 13.88 7.15
CA TYR A 19 11.07 14.39 6.85
C TYR A 19 10.37 13.64 5.69
N ALA A 20 11.10 12.85 4.91
CA ALA A 20 10.53 11.99 3.86
C ALA A 20 10.17 10.59 4.35
N SER A 21 10.50 10.23 5.60
CA SER A 21 9.89 9.05 6.23
C SER A 21 8.46 9.43 6.58
N ASP A 22 7.55 9.24 5.61
CA ASP A 22 6.14 9.09 5.89
C ASP A 22 6.04 8.17 7.10
N VAL A 23 5.50 8.69 8.20
CA VAL A 23 5.19 7.89 9.38
C VAL A 23 4.10 6.93 8.91
N TYR A 24 4.50 5.77 8.41
CA TYR A 24 3.60 4.63 8.29
C TYR A 24 3.15 4.39 9.72
N MET A 25 1.94 4.84 10.04
CA MET A 25 1.27 4.45 11.27
C MET A 25 1.19 2.93 11.18
N THR A 26 2.12 2.23 11.81
CA THR A 26 2.16 0.78 11.76
C THR A 26 0.88 0.29 12.42
N HIS A 27 -0.10 -0.13 11.61
CA HIS A 27 -1.29 -0.76 12.11
C HIS A 27 -0.87 -2.12 12.70
N ASN A 28 -0.57 -2.13 14.00
CA ASN A 28 -0.17 -3.33 14.76
C ASN A 28 -1.35 -4.29 15.04
N THR A 29 -2.47 -4.09 14.34
CA THR A 29 -3.64 -4.95 14.46
C THR A 29 -3.41 -6.21 13.62
N LYS A 30 -3.06 -7.30 14.30
CA LYS A 30 -2.93 -8.60 13.66
C LYS A 30 -4.27 -9.05 13.09
N LEU A 31 -4.28 -9.52 11.84
CA LEU A 31 -5.48 -10.08 11.24
C LEU A 31 -5.79 -11.46 11.85
N PRO A 32 -7.09 -11.80 12.02
CA PRO A 32 -7.48 -13.11 12.52
C PRO A 32 -6.99 -14.23 11.59
N LYS A 33 -6.75 -15.41 12.18
CA LYS A 33 -6.45 -16.64 11.44
C LYS A 33 -7.72 -17.18 10.79
N LEU A 34 -8.11 -16.57 9.68
CA LEU A 34 -9.18 -17.05 8.82
C LEU A 34 -8.56 -17.70 7.58
N THR A 35 -9.06 -18.86 7.22
CA THR A 35 -8.62 -19.63 6.05
C THR A 35 -9.82 -19.91 5.18
N MET A 36 -9.71 -19.61 3.89
CA MET A 36 -10.70 -20.01 2.90
C MET A 36 -10.77 -21.54 2.82
N PRO A 37 -11.95 -22.16 3.03
CA PRO A 37 -12.09 -23.62 3.04
C PRO A 37 -11.61 -24.28 1.74
N ASP A 38 -11.85 -23.65 0.60
CA ASP A 38 -11.71 -24.30 -0.72
C ASP A 38 -10.30 -24.22 -1.31
N ASN A 39 -9.46 -23.28 -0.87
CA ASN A 39 -8.16 -23.01 -1.49
C ASN A 39 -7.03 -22.69 -0.50
N ASN A 40 -7.29 -22.80 0.81
CA ASN A 40 -6.32 -22.55 1.88
C ASN A 40 -5.72 -21.13 1.89
N LEU A 41 -6.26 -20.17 1.14
CA LEU A 41 -5.83 -18.78 1.21
C LEU A 41 -6.18 -18.21 2.58
N THR A 42 -5.20 -17.65 3.28
CA THR A 42 -5.41 -17.09 4.60
C THR A 42 -5.63 -15.58 4.53
N PHE A 43 -6.50 -15.06 5.38
CA PHE A 43 -6.73 -13.61 5.48
C PHE A 43 -5.45 -12.86 5.89
N GLN A 44 -4.55 -13.53 6.61
CA GLN A 44 -3.24 -13.00 6.99
C GLN A 44 -2.32 -12.72 5.80
N MET A 45 -2.58 -13.31 4.61
CA MET A 45 -1.81 -12.99 3.40
C MET A 45 -1.92 -11.53 3.00
N ILE A 46 -2.94 -10.80 3.45
CA ILE A 46 -3.14 -9.37 3.18
C ILE A 46 -2.98 -8.51 4.45
N GLU A 47 -2.21 -8.99 5.44
CA GLU A 47 -1.86 -8.16 6.61
C GLU A 47 -1.28 -6.81 6.18
N GLY A 48 -1.71 -5.74 6.84
CA GLY A 48 -1.39 -4.36 6.47
C GLY A 48 -2.17 -3.80 5.27
N TYR A 49 -3.25 -4.46 4.80
CA TYR A 49 -4.06 -3.92 3.69
C TYR A 49 -4.63 -2.53 3.97
N GLN A 50 -4.75 -2.13 5.23
CA GLN A 50 -5.19 -0.81 5.65
C GLN A 50 -4.26 0.30 5.13
N ASP A 51 -2.97 -0.02 4.94
CA ASP A 51 -1.95 0.89 4.42
C ASP A 51 -1.79 0.82 2.89
N TYR A 52 -2.53 -0.07 2.23
CA TYR A 52 -2.48 -0.21 0.78
C TYR A 52 -3.08 1.03 0.10
N LYS A 53 -2.55 1.38 -1.07
CA LYS A 53 -3.00 2.58 -1.79
C LYS A 53 -4.32 2.31 -2.50
N ILE A 54 -5.25 3.25 -2.41
CA ILE A 54 -6.50 3.21 -3.20
C ILE A 54 -6.13 3.43 -4.67
N VAL A 55 -6.53 2.51 -5.54
CA VAL A 55 -6.26 2.56 -6.99
C VAL A 55 -7.53 2.74 -7.82
N ALA A 56 -8.70 2.41 -7.26
CA ALA A 56 -9.99 2.67 -7.91
C ALA A 56 -11.11 2.68 -6.87
N THR A 57 -12.18 3.41 -7.18
CA THR A 57 -13.47 3.31 -6.50
C THR A 57 -14.56 3.07 -7.54
N HIS A 58 -15.62 2.37 -7.15
CA HIS A 58 -16.75 2.12 -8.03
C HIS A 58 -18.05 1.98 -7.24
N PHE A 59 -19.10 2.67 -7.67
CA PHE A 59 -20.44 2.51 -7.13
C PHE A 59 -21.30 1.70 -8.09
N ARG A 60 -21.87 0.60 -7.58
CA ARG A 60 -22.83 -0.21 -8.31
C ARG A 60 -24.24 0.23 -7.98
N THR A 61 -24.91 0.83 -8.96
CA THR A 61 -26.30 1.29 -8.84
C THR A 61 -27.29 0.13 -8.73
N ASP A 62 -27.01 -1.01 -9.37
CA ASP A 62 -27.88 -2.19 -9.36
C ASP A 62 -27.93 -2.91 -8.00
N LYS A 63 -26.87 -2.78 -7.19
CA LYS A 63 -26.75 -3.43 -5.88
C LYS A 63 -26.64 -2.44 -4.72
N ASN A 64 -26.71 -1.14 -5.00
CA ASN A 64 -26.42 -0.09 -4.03
C ASN A 64 -25.13 -0.38 -3.23
N GLU A 65 -24.05 -0.74 -3.92
CA GLU A 65 -22.79 -1.22 -3.31
C GLU A 65 -21.63 -0.29 -3.68
N LEU A 66 -20.97 0.27 -2.68
CA LEU A 66 -19.74 1.04 -2.86
C LEU A 66 -18.52 0.10 -2.77
N ARG A 67 -17.54 0.30 -3.66
CA ARG A 67 -16.33 -0.53 -3.74
C ARG A 67 -15.08 0.31 -3.69
N TYR A 68 -14.12 -0.15 -2.90
CA TYR A 68 -12.75 0.34 -2.89
C TYR A 68 -11.82 -0.77 -3.37
N ILE A 69 -10.90 -0.41 -4.26
CA ILE A 69 -9.82 -1.28 -4.71
C ILE A 69 -8.51 -0.73 -4.15
N LEU A 70 -7.83 -1.54 -3.34
CA LEU A 70 -6.57 -1.23 -2.69
C LEU A 70 -5.46 -2.09 -3.30
N ALA A 71 -4.26 -1.54 -3.44
CA ALA A 71 -3.09 -2.24 -3.94
C ALA A 71 -1.89 -2.09 -2.99
N ASN A 72 -1.19 -3.19 -2.74
CA ASN A 72 0.11 -3.12 -2.05
C ASN A 72 1.12 -2.34 -2.92
N PRO A 73 2.26 -1.91 -2.36
CA PRO A 73 3.23 -1.10 -3.11
C PRO A 73 3.66 -1.69 -4.45
N ILE A 74 3.84 -3.01 -4.52
CA ILE A 74 4.21 -3.73 -5.75
C ILE A 74 3.09 -3.60 -6.81
N GLY A 75 1.86 -3.95 -6.45
CA GLY A 75 0.70 -3.82 -7.34
C GLY A 75 0.40 -2.37 -7.73
N TYR A 76 0.55 -1.43 -6.79
CA TYR A 76 0.36 -0.01 -7.05
C TYR A 76 1.33 0.51 -8.11
N ASN A 77 2.63 0.20 -7.97
CA ASN A 77 3.64 0.62 -8.95
C ASN A 77 3.39 -0.03 -10.32
N ALA A 78 3.04 -1.33 -10.35
CA ALA A 78 2.72 -2.03 -11.59
C ALA A 78 1.50 -1.41 -12.31
N LEU A 79 0.45 -1.03 -11.57
CA LEU A 79 -0.72 -0.34 -12.12
C LEU A 79 -0.36 1.06 -12.63
N LYS A 80 0.43 1.82 -11.86
CA LYS A 80 0.89 3.16 -12.23
C LYS A 80 1.71 3.16 -13.52
N GLU A 81 2.57 2.15 -13.67
CA GLU A 81 3.40 1.93 -14.86
C GLU A 81 2.65 1.25 -16.01
N LYS A 82 1.36 0.89 -15.81
CA LYS A 82 0.51 0.21 -16.79
C LYS A 82 1.15 -1.09 -17.32
N LEU A 83 1.81 -1.84 -16.42
CA LEU A 83 2.39 -3.12 -16.78
C LEU A 83 1.29 -4.08 -17.23
N LYS A 84 1.54 -4.81 -18.32
CA LYS A 84 0.59 -5.78 -18.88
C LYS A 84 0.38 -6.99 -17.96
N VAL A 85 1.41 -7.35 -17.19
CA VAL A 85 1.42 -8.49 -16.27
C VAL A 85 1.78 -7.97 -14.88
N MET A 86 1.00 -8.36 -13.86
CA MET A 86 1.31 -8.02 -12.48
C MET A 86 2.53 -8.82 -12.01
N PRO A 87 3.55 -8.17 -11.43
CA PRO A 87 4.67 -8.86 -10.82
C PRO A 87 4.23 -9.83 -9.72
N GLU A 88 5.06 -10.83 -9.45
CA GLU A 88 4.87 -11.70 -8.29
C GLU A 88 4.85 -10.87 -6.99
N GLY A 89 3.98 -11.25 -6.06
CA GLY A 89 3.79 -10.52 -4.80
C GLY A 89 2.89 -9.29 -4.90
N SER A 90 2.41 -8.92 -6.09
CA SER A 90 1.30 -7.97 -6.21
C SER A 90 0.04 -8.49 -5.49
N LYS A 91 -0.54 -7.66 -4.63
CA LYS A 91 -1.76 -7.97 -3.87
C LYS A 91 -2.79 -6.87 -4.09
N ILE A 92 -4.02 -7.29 -4.36
CA ILE A 92 -5.17 -6.39 -4.55
C ILE A 92 -6.24 -6.80 -3.55
N VAL A 93 -6.80 -5.83 -2.85
CA VAL A 93 -7.92 -6.03 -1.92
C VAL A 93 -9.11 -5.22 -2.43
N LYS A 94 -10.28 -5.86 -2.47
CA LYS A 94 -11.54 -5.21 -2.80
C LYS A 94 -12.44 -5.23 -1.58
N ILE A 95 -12.82 -4.04 -1.11
CA ILE A 95 -13.75 -3.88 0.00
C ILE A 95 -15.06 -3.38 -0.59
N GLY A 96 -16.16 -4.05 -0.25
CA GLY A 96 -17.51 -3.67 -0.67
C GLY A 96 -18.45 -3.59 0.53
N TRP A 97 -19.33 -2.61 0.53
CA TRP A 97 -20.42 -2.50 1.51
C TRP A 97 -21.69 -1.93 0.87
N SER A 98 -22.83 -2.29 1.46
CA SER A 98 -24.20 -1.95 1.08
C SER A 98 -25.01 -1.56 2.31
#